data_AF-A0A166PRM8-F1
#
_entry.id   AF-A0A166PRM8-F1
#
_cell.length_a   1.000
_cell.length_b   1.000
_cell.length_c   1.000
_cell.angle_alpha   90.00
_cell.angle_beta   90.00
_cell.angle_gamma   90.00
#
_symmetry.space_group_name_H-M   'P 1'
#
loop_
_entity.id
_entity.type
_entity.pdbx_description
1 polymer ?
#
loop_
_entity_poly.entity_id
_entity_poly.type
_entity_poly.pdbx_seq_one_letter_code
_entity_poly.pdbx_strand_id
1 'polypeptide(L)'
;LEKIPCTGSDPPKSFGICFCRLHTPSLSFSWILARSKPFCASALNTSDHQRHTLKTTFKMSMITTSTWVPRGFAAPFPSKYTFDESEYERIAELAKLQLDDAEEDLKEAQDAEDGVAAKTNDDAAGAKGSKAENVNIDDEDLKEYDLEHYDDSDEDDEEKVGQGEGMAMFGNIKSLAYYESNKDDPYITLHGNGGPDDDEDEDREDLQILATDNLLLAAKVEDEMAHLEVYVYEDSADNLYVHHDIMLPAIPLCVEWLDIPVQKAGVDKDSTANFVAIGTMDPDIEVWDLDTIDSLYPNAILGQAGEGAEDKKKKKKKAKKAKKANDEYHVDAVLALAANRKHRNLLASASADKTVKLWDLHTAKCAKSYSYHTDKVCSLAWHSVESTVLLSGSYDRTVVAADMRAPEAKAPRWGVESDVENIRWDPHDPNYFYVSTENGIIHFHDVRNAPATPEATKAVWTLQAHDESVSSFDINPVVPGFMATGSTDKTVKLWNIQASGPSMVISRNLDVGKVFSTQFAPDPEVAFRLAVAGSRGTMHVWDTSTNAGVRHAFAERVPQKPEGVEEDRLVGVLDDDSSSSEDEGEEGEKDGADSMDEDED
;
A
#
# COMPACT_ATOMS: atom_id res chain seq x y z
N LEU A 1 -6.42 81.95 -31.23
CA LEU A 1 -7.87 81.84 -31.46
C LEU A 1 -8.32 80.54 -30.83
N GLU A 2 -9.11 80.65 -29.77
CA GLU A 2 -9.72 79.55 -29.01
C GLU A 2 -10.44 78.54 -29.91
N LYS A 3 -10.48 77.26 -29.49
CA LYS A 3 -11.72 76.55 -29.09
C LYS A 3 -11.51 75.04 -28.94
N ILE A 4 -11.81 74.57 -27.73
CA ILE A 4 -12.33 73.24 -27.34
C ILE A 4 -13.86 73.23 -27.67
N PRO A 5 -14.72 72.19 -27.46
CA PRO A 5 -14.78 70.74 -27.75
C PRO A 5 -16.02 70.37 -28.64
N CYS A 6 -16.28 69.08 -28.90
CA CYS A 6 -17.63 68.46 -29.11
C CYS A 6 -17.53 66.94 -28.86
N THR A 7 -18.03 66.40 -27.74
CA THR A 7 -19.35 65.74 -27.50
C THR A 7 -19.56 64.42 -28.24
N GLY A 8 -19.76 63.34 -27.46
CA GLY A 8 -19.84 61.95 -27.95
C GLY A 8 -21.24 61.39 -28.20
N SER A 9 -21.27 60.12 -28.58
CA SER A 9 -22.38 59.15 -28.44
C SER A 9 -21.98 57.80 -29.08
N ASP A 10 -22.15 56.69 -28.34
CA ASP A 10 -22.15 55.26 -28.75
C ASP A 10 -23.11 54.92 -29.94
N PRO A 11 -23.22 53.67 -30.49
CA PRO A 11 -22.35 52.46 -30.61
C PRO A 11 -22.27 51.97 -32.12
N PRO A 12 -21.79 50.74 -32.49
CA PRO A 12 -22.53 49.47 -32.33
C PRO A 12 -21.69 48.21 -32.00
N LYS A 13 -22.39 47.16 -31.52
CA LYS A 13 -21.92 45.79 -31.31
C LYS A 13 -21.65 45.07 -32.66
N SER A 14 -20.56 44.30 -32.76
CA SER A 14 -20.58 42.88 -33.22
C SER A 14 -19.18 42.25 -33.39
N PHE A 15 -19.03 41.08 -32.76
CA PHE A 15 -18.27 39.86 -33.11
C PHE A 15 -16.79 39.90 -33.53
N GLY A 16 -15.96 39.22 -32.73
CA GLY A 16 -14.59 38.85 -33.06
C GLY A 16 -13.92 37.90 -32.04
N ILE A 17 -14.34 36.64 -32.06
CA ILE A 17 -13.57 35.40 -31.81
C ILE A 17 -12.79 35.28 -30.47
N CYS A 18 -13.34 34.40 -29.62
CA CYS A 18 -12.79 33.88 -28.39
C CYS A 18 -11.70 32.82 -28.68
N PHE A 19 -10.49 32.99 -28.14
CA PHE A 19 -9.54 31.90 -27.92
C PHE A 19 -9.35 31.74 -26.41
N CYS A 20 -10.31 31.10 -25.75
CA CYS A 20 -10.07 30.46 -24.46
C CYS A 20 -9.15 29.27 -24.69
N ARG A 21 -7.86 29.44 -24.43
CA ARG A 21 -6.90 28.33 -24.37
C ARG A 21 -7.12 27.61 -23.04
N LEU A 22 -7.98 26.59 -23.07
CA LEU A 22 -8.14 25.60 -22.02
C LEU A 22 -6.75 25.10 -21.61
N HIS A 23 -6.30 25.48 -20.41
CA HIS A 23 -5.21 24.80 -19.74
C HIS A 23 -5.77 23.48 -19.23
N THR A 24 -5.39 22.40 -19.91
CA THR A 24 -5.44 21.04 -19.41
C THR A 24 -4.37 20.90 -18.31
N PRO A 25 -4.70 20.55 -17.06
CA PRO A 25 -3.69 20.12 -16.11
C PRO A 25 -3.25 18.69 -16.48
N SER A 26 -1.93 18.48 -16.61
CA SER A 26 -1.32 17.16 -16.67
C SER A 26 -1.60 16.42 -15.37
N LEU A 27 -1.82 15.11 -15.52
CA LEU A 27 -2.35 14.22 -14.49
C LEU A 27 -1.20 13.35 -13.96
N SER A 28 -0.84 13.50 -12.69
CA SER A 28 0.08 12.59 -11.99
C SER A 28 -0.49 12.12 -10.64
N PHE A 29 -0.17 10.85 -10.39
CA PHE A 29 -0.38 9.94 -9.26
C PHE A 29 -1.64 9.97 -8.40
N SER A 30 -2.12 11.11 -7.88
CA SER A 30 -3.31 11.13 -6.99
C SER A 30 -4.64 10.87 -7.74
N TRP A 31 -4.63 10.76 -9.07
CA TRP A 31 -5.83 10.54 -9.90
C TRP A 31 -5.99 9.14 -10.52
N ILE A 32 -4.98 8.27 -10.52
CA ILE A 32 -5.09 6.96 -11.20
C ILE A 32 -6.12 6.06 -10.51
N LEU A 33 -6.35 6.24 -9.21
CA LEU A 33 -7.38 5.50 -8.46
C LEU A 33 -8.81 6.09 -8.55
N ALA A 34 -8.97 7.37 -8.90
CA ALA A 34 -10.23 8.09 -8.66
C ALA A 34 -11.22 8.09 -9.85
N ARG A 35 -11.03 7.23 -10.86
CA ARG A 35 -11.89 7.20 -12.05
C ARG A 35 -12.13 5.80 -12.65
N SER A 36 -12.68 4.87 -11.87
CA SER A 36 -13.64 3.93 -12.44
C SER A 36 -15.05 4.52 -12.28
N LYS A 37 -15.66 4.96 -13.39
CA LYS A 37 -17.11 5.17 -13.46
C LYS A 37 -17.63 4.39 -14.66
N PRO A 38 -18.83 3.81 -14.54
CA PRO A 38 -19.28 2.74 -15.41
C PRO A 38 -19.54 3.28 -16.80
N PHE A 39 -19.00 2.60 -17.80
CA PHE A 39 -19.34 2.86 -19.18
C PHE A 39 -20.81 2.52 -19.40
N CYS A 40 -21.64 3.56 -19.47
CA CYS A 40 -23.02 3.46 -19.92
C CYS A 40 -23.00 3.15 -21.43
N ALA A 41 -23.44 1.96 -21.80
CA ALA A 41 -23.52 1.51 -23.18
C ALA A 41 -24.54 2.36 -23.96
N SER A 42 -24.05 3.21 -24.86
CA SER A 42 -24.89 3.77 -25.93
C SER A 42 -24.98 2.76 -27.07
N ALA A 43 -26.15 2.16 -27.23
CA ALA A 43 -26.49 1.28 -28.33
C ALA A 43 -26.33 1.99 -29.68
N LEU A 44 -25.45 1.48 -30.54
CA LEU A 44 -25.49 1.69 -31.98
C LEU A 44 -25.63 0.32 -32.63
N ASN A 45 -26.77 0.17 -33.29
CA ASN A 45 -27.24 -1.02 -33.97
C ASN A 45 -26.57 -1.12 -35.34
N THR A 46 -25.63 -2.04 -35.52
CA THR A 46 -25.25 -2.59 -36.83
C THR A 46 -24.79 -4.03 -36.67
N SER A 47 -25.52 -4.92 -37.34
CA SER A 47 -25.24 -6.34 -37.57
C SER A 47 -23.86 -6.58 -38.19
N ASP A 48 -23.05 -7.49 -37.62
CA ASP A 48 -22.61 -8.71 -38.31
C ASP A 48 -21.59 -9.54 -37.49
N HIS A 49 -21.79 -10.85 -37.58
CA HIS A 49 -20.89 -12.00 -37.40
C HIS A 49 -19.91 -12.13 -36.21
N GLN A 50 -20.14 -13.27 -35.52
CA GLN A 50 -19.30 -13.95 -34.54
C GLN A 50 -17.79 -13.89 -34.81
N ARG A 51 -17.05 -13.40 -33.80
CA ARG A 51 -15.71 -13.88 -33.44
C ARG A 51 -15.59 -13.86 -31.92
N HIS A 52 -15.57 -15.04 -31.29
CA HIS A 52 -15.10 -15.20 -29.93
C HIS A 52 -13.62 -14.83 -29.90
N THR A 53 -13.31 -13.65 -29.38
CA THR A 53 -11.95 -13.29 -28.95
C THR A 53 -11.95 -13.39 -27.44
N LEU A 54 -11.14 -14.30 -26.91
CA LEU A 54 -10.80 -14.38 -25.50
C LEU A 54 -10.26 -12.99 -25.10
N LYS A 55 -11.05 -12.22 -24.35
CA LYS A 55 -10.52 -11.06 -23.65
C LYS A 55 -9.72 -11.61 -22.49
N THR A 56 -8.40 -11.66 -22.63
CA THR A 56 -7.50 -11.73 -21.48
C THR A 56 -7.83 -10.51 -20.63
N THR A 57 -8.56 -10.72 -19.53
CA THR A 57 -8.69 -9.73 -18.48
C THR A 57 -7.28 -9.51 -17.95
N PHE A 58 -6.69 -8.35 -18.26
CA PHE A 58 -5.44 -7.92 -17.66
C PHE A 58 -5.70 -7.85 -16.15
N LYS A 59 -5.15 -8.79 -15.37
CA LYS A 59 -5.08 -8.66 -13.91
C LYS A 59 -4.34 -7.35 -13.62
N MET A 60 -4.96 -6.44 -12.86
CA MET A 60 -4.31 -5.19 -12.45
C MET A 60 -3.69 -5.40 -11.08
N SER A 61 -2.39 -5.70 -11.07
CA SER A 61 -1.57 -5.82 -9.87
C SER A 61 -0.56 -4.66 -9.81
N MET A 62 -0.48 -3.96 -8.69
CA MET A 62 0.53 -2.91 -8.46
C MET A 62 0.93 -2.81 -6.99
N ILE A 63 2.19 -2.45 -6.73
CA ILE A 63 2.66 -2.11 -5.39
C ILE A 63 2.75 -0.59 -5.30
N THR A 64 1.97 0.03 -4.41
CA THR A 64 1.89 1.50 -4.29
C THR A 64 3.07 2.07 -3.52
N THR A 65 3.51 1.37 -2.48
CA THR A 65 4.64 1.77 -1.64
C THR A 65 5.25 0.56 -0.94
N SER A 66 6.45 0.72 -0.42
CA SER A 66 7.16 -0.30 0.33
C SER A 66 7.95 0.33 1.48
N THR A 67 8.31 -0.42 2.50
CA THR A 67 9.24 0.04 3.54
C THR A 67 9.97 -1.12 4.20
N TRP A 68 11.23 -0.89 4.55
CA TRP A 68 12.05 -1.87 5.26
C TRP A 68 11.78 -1.84 6.77
N VAL A 69 11.87 -3.01 7.40
CA VAL A 69 11.91 -3.14 8.85
C VAL A 69 13.36 -3.50 9.25
N PRO A 70 13.97 -2.74 10.18
CA PRO A 70 15.31 -3.06 10.67
C PRO A 70 15.38 -4.44 11.35
N ARG A 71 16.55 -5.08 11.25
CA ARG A 71 16.80 -6.38 11.89
C ARG A 71 16.58 -6.36 13.41
N GLY A 72 16.09 -7.48 13.94
CA GLY A 72 16.00 -7.74 15.38
C GLY A 72 14.77 -7.16 16.09
N PHE A 73 13.81 -6.59 15.34
CA PHE A 73 12.52 -6.15 15.90
C PHE A 73 11.41 -7.19 15.76
N ALA A 74 11.44 -7.98 14.69
CA ALA A 74 10.45 -9.02 14.45
C ALA A 74 10.51 -10.10 15.53
N ALA A 75 9.34 -10.57 15.96
CA ALA A 75 9.27 -11.74 16.81
C ALA A 75 9.78 -12.98 16.05
N PRO A 76 10.67 -13.81 16.64
CA PRO A 76 11.16 -15.01 15.97
C PRO A 76 10.08 -16.00 15.58
N PHE A 77 8.99 -16.02 16.35
CA PHE A 77 7.80 -16.83 16.11
C PHE A 77 6.60 -15.90 16.21
N PRO A 78 6.08 -15.40 15.08
CA PRO A 78 4.86 -14.61 15.06
C PRO A 78 3.69 -15.41 15.67
N SER A 79 2.83 -14.74 16.43
CA SER A 79 1.64 -15.39 17.00
C SER A 79 0.54 -15.49 15.96
N LYS A 80 -0.09 -16.65 15.83
CA LYS A 80 -1.31 -16.80 15.05
C LYS A 80 -2.48 -16.16 15.80
N TYR A 81 -3.31 -15.40 15.11
CA TYR A 81 -4.51 -14.81 15.70
C TYR A 81 -5.49 -15.91 16.11
N THR A 82 -5.75 -16.08 17.42
CA THR A 82 -6.68 -17.08 17.95
C THR A 82 -7.99 -16.45 18.39
N PHE A 83 -9.11 -16.99 17.90
CA PHE A 83 -10.44 -16.55 18.31
C PHE A 83 -10.79 -17.08 19.71
N ASP A 84 -10.58 -16.25 20.73
CA ASP A 84 -11.06 -16.55 22.07
C ASP A 84 -12.55 -16.19 22.21
N GLU A 85 -13.27 -16.79 23.18
CA GLU A 85 -14.71 -16.52 23.42
C GLU A 85 -15.01 -15.01 23.60
N SER A 86 -14.09 -14.29 24.25
CA SER A 86 -14.17 -12.83 24.41
C SER A 86 -13.97 -12.03 23.12
N GLU A 87 -13.25 -12.58 22.14
CA GLU A 87 -13.11 -11.98 20.82
C GLU A 87 -14.34 -12.26 19.98
N TYR A 88 -14.91 -13.45 20.10
CA TYR A 88 -16.16 -13.79 19.44
C TYR A 88 -17.29 -12.86 19.89
N GLU A 89 -17.37 -12.56 21.19
CA GLU A 89 -18.31 -11.56 21.72
C GLU A 89 -18.05 -10.16 21.15
N ARG A 90 -16.80 -9.71 21.11
CA ARG A 90 -16.43 -8.40 20.52
C ARG A 90 -16.82 -8.32 19.04
N ILE A 91 -16.56 -9.38 18.28
CA ILE A 91 -16.87 -9.45 16.85
C ILE A 91 -18.38 -9.52 16.63
N ALA A 92 -19.11 -10.30 17.45
CA ALA A 92 -20.56 -10.36 17.41
C ALA A 92 -21.20 -9.01 17.73
N GLU A 93 -20.67 -8.28 18.71
CA GLU A 93 -21.11 -6.91 19.03
C GLU A 93 -20.84 -5.95 17.86
N LEU A 94 -19.64 -5.99 17.28
CA LEU A 94 -19.25 -5.11 16.18
C LEU A 94 -20.05 -5.42 14.91
N ALA A 95 -20.28 -6.70 14.60
CA ALA A 95 -21.11 -7.14 13.49
C ALA A 95 -22.58 -6.74 13.71
N LYS A 96 -23.10 -6.88 14.93
CA LYS A 96 -24.46 -6.44 15.28
C LYS A 96 -24.63 -4.93 15.11
N LEU A 97 -23.67 -4.13 15.57
CA LEU A 97 -23.66 -2.68 15.35
C LEU A 97 -23.65 -2.33 13.86
N GLN A 98 -22.87 -3.04 13.05
CA GLN A 98 -22.86 -2.82 11.60
C GLN A 98 -24.17 -3.21 10.91
N LEU A 99 -24.82 -4.28 11.38
CA LEU A 99 -26.13 -4.69 10.89
C LEU A 99 -27.21 -3.67 11.27
N ASP A 100 -27.21 -3.19 12.51
CA ASP A 100 -28.14 -2.16 12.99
C ASP A 100 -27.97 -0.85 12.19
N ASP A 101 -26.73 -0.42 11.94
CA ASP A 101 -26.41 0.73 11.08
C ASP A 101 -26.91 0.54 9.64
N ALA A 102 -26.69 -0.65 9.06
CA ALA A 102 -27.10 -0.97 7.70
C ALA A 102 -28.63 -1.05 7.57
N GLU A 103 -29.31 -1.58 8.58
CA GLU A 103 -30.78 -1.63 8.64
C GLU A 103 -31.37 -0.22 8.76
N GLU A 104 -30.75 0.67 9.55
CA GLU A 104 -31.15 2.08 9.63
C GLU A 104 -30.95 2.80 8.28
N ASP A 105 -29.81 2.60 7.62
CA ASP A 105 -29.52 3.16 6.30
C ASP A 105 -30.51 2.66 5.22
N LEU A 106 -30.88 1.37 5.28
CA LEU A 106 -31.84 0.76 4.38
C LEU A 106 -33.25 1.33 4.61
N LYS A 107 -33.63 1.53 5.87
CA LYS A 107 -34.90 2.15 6.26
C LYS A 107 -34.97 3.62 5.84
N GLU A 108 -33.89 4.40 6.03
CA GLU A 108 -33.82 5.79 5.55
C GLU A 108 -33.90 5.88 4.02
N ALA A 109 -33.33 4.91 3.30
CA ALA A 109 -33.42 4.84 1.84
C ALA A 109 -34.85 4.53 1.37
N GLN A 110 -35.53 3.57 2.02
CA GLN A 110 -36.92 3.23 1.74
C GLN A 110 -37.87 4.39 2.04
N ASP A 111 -37.70 5.06 3.19
CA ASP A 111 -38.50 6.25 3.55
C ASP A 111 -38.28 7.42 2.56
N ALA A 112 -37.07 7.55 1.99
CA ALA A 112 -36.77 8.55 0.98
C ALA A 112 -37.41 8.23 -0.38
N GLU A 113 -37.59 6.96 -0.74
CA GLU A 113 -38.32 6.54 -1.95
C GLU A 113 -39.84 6.75 -1.80
N ASP A 114 -40.41 6.44 -0.63
CA ASP A 114 -41.83 6.69 -0.33
C ASP A 114 -42.17 8.20 -0.25
N GLY A 115 -41.19 9.03 0.14
CA GLY A 115 -41.33 10.50 0.15
C GLY A 115 -41.42 11.16 -1.24
N VAL A 116 -40.96 10.49 -2.30
CA VAL A 116 -41.04 11.00 -3.70
C VAL A 116 -42.37 10.63 -4.36
N ALA A 117 -43.04 9.56 -3.91
CA ALA A 117 -44.37 9.18 -4.38
C ALA A 117 -45.49 10.11 -3.89
N ALA A 118 -45.24 10.94 -2.87
CA ALA A 118 -46.25 11.81 -2.25
C ALA A 118 -46.36 13.23 -2.85
N LYS A 119 -45.67 13.56 -3.95
CA LYS A 119 -45.72 14.90 -4.58
C LYS A 119 -45.88 14.92 -6.10
N THR A 120 -46.80 14.15 -6.65
CA THR A 120 -47.47 14.51 -7.92
C THR A 120 -48.83 13.84 -7.99
N ASN A 121 -49.90 14.59 -7.69
CA ASN A 121 -51.23 14.31 -8.20
C ASN A 121 -51.91 15.65 -8.47
N ASP A 122 -51.94 16.04 -9.74
CA ASP A 122 -53.08 16.67 -10.41
C ASP A 122 -52.68 16.91 -11.88
N ASP A 123 -53.06 15.98 -12.77
CA ASP A 123 -53.80 16.26 -14.01
C ASP A 123 -53.79 15.06 -14.99
N ALA A 124 -54.86 15.00 -15.78
CA ALA A 124 -55.47 13.79 -16.30
C ALA A 124 -54.87 13.16 -17.58
N ALA A 125 -55.09 11.83 -17.65
CA ALA A 125 -55.43 10.99 -18.81
C ALA A 125 -54.39 10.70 -19.93
N GLY A 126 -54.04 9.41 -20.07
CA GLY A 126 -53.77 8.80 -21.37
C GLY A 126 -52.76 7.65 -21.44
N ALA A 127 -53.27 6.41 -21.55
CA ALA A 127 -52.73 5.26 -22.30
C ALA A 127 -51.47 4.48 -21.84
N LYS A 128 -51.73 3.25 -21.37
CA LYS A 128 -51.06 1.95 -21.65
C LYS A 128 -49.51 1.85 -21.69
N GLY A 129 -48.95 1.33 -20.60
CA GLY A 129 -48.50 -0.07 -20.52
C GLY A 129 -47.05 -0.43 -20.86
N SER A 130 -46.26 -0.76 -19.83
CA SER A 130 -45.38 -1.95 -19.76
C SER A 130 -44.91 -2.16 -18.31
N LYS A 131 -45.34 -3.27 -17.69
CA LYS A 131 -44.92 -3.73 -16.35
C LYS A 131 -43.43 -4.06 -16.36
N ALA A 132 -42.69 -3.58 -15.37
CA ALA A 132 -41.47 -4.22 -14.90
C ALA A 132 -41.83 -5.04 -13.65
N GLU A 133 -41.37 -6.27 -13.63
CA GLU A 133 -41.62 -7.28 -12.61
C GLU A 133 -40.89 -6.94 -11.31
N ASN A 134 -41.64 -6.92 -10.21
CA ASN A 134 -41.06 -7.24 -8.91
C ASN A 134 -40.81 -8.75 -8.92
N VAL A 135 -39.55 -9.16 -8.93
CA VAL A 135 -39.20 -10.50 -8.47
C VAL A 135 -39.38 -10.48 -6.96
N ASN A 136 -40.58 -10.84 -6.52
CA ASN A 136 -40.80 -11.33 -5.18
C ASN A 136 -40.05 -12.68 -5.15
N ILE A 137 -38.96 -12.78 -4.41
CA ILE A 137 -38.47 -14.10 -4.02
C ILE A 137 -39.47 -14.56 -2.98
N ASP A 138 -40.55 -15.17 -3.47
CA ASP A 138 -41.50 -15.86 -2.61
C ASP A 138 -40.73 -17.00 -1.91
N ASP A 139 -40.87 -17.00 -0.60
CA ASP A 139 -40.39 -17.92 0.44
C ASP A 139 -40.86 -19.38 0.26
N GLU A 140 -41.17 -19.81 -0.96
CA GLU A 140 -41.62 -21.16 -1.31
C GLU A 140 -40.48 -22.07 -1.78
N ASP A 141 -39.42 -21.53 -2.42
CA ASP A 141 -38.28 -22.35 -2.89
C ASP A 141 -37.31 -22.74 -1.74
N LEU A 142 -37.26 -21.98 -0.65
CA LEU A 142 -36.45 -22.34 0.53
C LEU A 142 -37.13 -23.35 1.47
N LYS A 143 -38.46 -23.50 1.39
CA LYS A 143 -39.21 -24.49 2.19
C LYS A 143 -39.08 -25.92 1.68
N GLU A 144 -38.54 -26.11 0.48
CA GLU A 144 -38.22 -27.45 -0.04
C GLU A 144 -37.01 -28.07 0.69
N TYR A 145 -36.15 -27.23 1.26
CA TYR A 145 -34.99 -27.64 2.07
C TYR A 145 -35.31 -27.40 3.54
N ASP A 146 -35.99 -28.36 4.16
CA ASP A 146 -36.36 -28.38 5.58
C ASP A 146 -35.12 -28.32 6.51
N LEU A 147 -34.50 -27.15 6.58
CA LEU A 147 -33.29 -26.83 7.34
C LEU A 147 -33.58 -26.67 8.84
N GLU A 148 -34.85 -26.53 9.22
CA GLU A 148 -35.29 -26.36 10.61
C GLU A 148 -35.43 -27.70 11.35
N HIS A 149 -35.40 -28.84 10.65
CA HIS A 149 -35.45 -30.19 11.23
C HIS A 149 -34.24 -31.06 10.87
N TYR A 150 -33.14 -30.46 10.39
CA TYR A 150 -31.95 -31.21 9.95
C TYR A 150 -31.18 -31.89 11.11
N ASP A 151 -31.38 -31.42 12.35
CA ASP A 151 -30.73 -31.97 13.56
C ASP A 151 -31.69 -32.80 14.44
N ASP A 152 -32.94 -32.99 14.00
CA ASP A 152 -34.00 -33.64 14.78
C ASP A 152 -34.18 -35.12 14.34
N SER A 153 -33.07 -35.83 14.13
CA SER A 153 -33.06 -37.28 14.00
C SER A 153 -32.24 -37.93 15.11
N ASP A 154 -33.00 -38.43 16.08
CA ASP A 154 -32.74 -39.60 16.92
C ASP A 154 -31.96 -39.40 18.24
N GLU A 155 -32.58 -38.70 19.19
CA GLU A 155 -32.49 -39.10 20.61
C GLU A 155 -33.89 -39.37 21.17
N ASP A 156 -34.04 -40.58 21.76
CA ASP A 156 -35.16 -41.09 22.57
C ASP A 156 -36.16 -42.07 21.90
N ASP A 157 -35.73 -43.33 21.74
CA ASP A 157 -36.61 -44.46 22.05
C ASP A 157 -35.86 -45.47 22.97
N GLU A 158 -36.36 -45.57 24.21
CA GLU A 158 -35.78 -46.33 25.31
C GLU A 158 -35.79 -47.87 25.10
N GLU A 159 -34.69 -48.49 25.57
CA GLU A 159 -34.62 -49.78 26.26
C GLU A 159 -35.08 -51.11 25.59
N LYS A 160 -34.07 -52.00 25.52
CA LYS A 160 -34.04 -53.46 25.84
C LYS A 160 -34.03 -54.52 24.72
N VAL A 161 -32.81 -55.03 24.52
CA VAL A 161 -32.38 -56.45 24.50
C VAL A 161 -32.98 -57.39 23.43
N GLY A 162 -32.09 -57.88 22.56
CA GLY A 162 -32.06 -59.29 22.22
C GLY A 162 -31.61 -59.64 20.80
N GLN A 163 -30.45 -60.30 20.70
CA GLN A 163 -30.09 -61.32 19.69
C GLN A 163 -30.43 -60.96 18.23
N GLY A 164 -29.47 -60.53 17.42
CA GLY A 164 -28.53 -61.49 16.83
C GLY A 164 -29.21 -62.36 15.76
N GLU A 165 -29.41 -61.81 14.56
CA GLU A 165 -29.63 -62.47 13.25
C GLU A 165 -29.88 -61.31 12.26
N GLY A 166 -29.16 -61.06 11.16
CA GLY A 166 -28.24 -61.85 10.37
C GLY A 166 -28.67 -61.72 8.90
N MET A 167 -27.85 -61.02 8.09
CA MET A 167 -27.76 -61.11 6.61
C MET A 167 -28.93 -60.54 5.78
N ALA A 168 -28.78 -60.09 4.53
CA ALA A 168 -27.63 -59.85 3.64
C ALA A 168 -28.13 -59.13 2.37
N MET A 169 -27.58 -57.96 2.07
CA MET A 169 -27.26 -57.52 0.72
C MET A 169 -25.95 -56.72 0.85
N PHE A 170 -25.02 -56.87 -0.07
CA PHE A 170 -23.62 -56.40 0.02
C PHE A 170 -22.67 -57.32 0.81
N GLY A 171 -22.57 -58.56 0.33
CA GLY A 171 -21.36 -59.37 0.55
C GLY A 171 -20.18 -58.74 -0.18
N ASN A 172 -19.22 -58.20 0.59
CA ASN A 172 -17.81 -57.87 0.27
C ASN A 172 -17.33 -56.45 0.64
N ILE A 173 -17.93 -55.76 1.61
CA ILE A 173 -17.27 -54.61 2.25
C ILE A 173 -16.95 -54.99 3.70
N LYS A 174 -15.79 -55.62 3.88
CA LYS A 174 -15.20 -55.87 5.21
C LYS A 174 -13.99 -54.93 5.41
N SER A 175 -14.11 -53.70 4.92
CA SER A 175 -13.04 -52.69 4.84
C SER A 175 -13.54 -51.25 5.03
N LEU A 176 -14.81 -51.04 5.41
CA LEU A 176 -15.32 -49.75 5.87
C LEU A 176 -15.78 -49.94 7.30
N ALA A 177 -14.82 -50.14 8.20
CA ALA A 177 -15.07 -49.93 9.61
C ALA A 177 -14.90 -48.44 9.86
N TYR A 178 -15.95 -47.79 10.36
CA TYR A 178 -15.84 -46.45 10.90
C TYR A 178 -15.05 -46.56 12.21
N TYR A 179 -13.89 -45.92 12.27
CA TYR A 179 -13.08 -45.85 13.49
C TYR A 179 -13.38 -44.52 14.17
N GLU A 180 -13.75 -44.58 15.45
CA GLU A 180 -14.17 -43.42 16.26
C GLU A 180 -13.00 -42.47 16.56
N SER A 181 -11.77 -42.92 16.36
CA SER A 181 -10.55 -42.14 16.49
C SER A 181 -9.58 -42.49 15.37
N ASN A 182 -8.90 -41.47 14.82
CA ASN A 182 -7.82 -41.67 13.84
C ASN A 182 -6.73 -42.63 14.32
N LYS A 183 -6.57 -42.80 15.66
CA LYS A 183 -5.61 -43.71 16.29
C LYS A 183 -5.94 -45.20 16.08
N ASP A 184 -7.20 -45.53 15.83
CA ASP A 184 -7.68 -46.91 15.72
C ASP A 184 -7.90 -47.36 14.27
N ASP A 185 -7.63 -46.50 13.28
CA ASP A 185 -7.74 -46.83 11.86
C ASP A 185 -6.46 -47.53 11.33
N PRO A 186 -6.54 -48.81 10.92
CA PRO A 186 -5.42 -49.57 10.33
C PRO A 186 -4.96 -49.09 8.95
N TYR A 187 -5.71 -48.19 8.29
CA TYR A 187 -5.38 -47.63 6.99
C TYR A 187 -4.72 -46.25 7.06
N ILE A 188 -4.77 -45.58 8.22
CA ILE A 188 -3.93 -44.43 8.52
C ILE A 188 -2.54 -44.99 8.84
N THR A 189 -1.56 -44.78 7.98
CA THR A 189 -0.19 -45.31 8.18
C THR A 189 0.75 -44.33 8.89
N LEU A 190 0.25 -43.15 9.27
CA LEU A 190 0.98 -42.13 10.04
C LEU A 190 0.78 -42.33 11.56
N HIS A 191 0.97 -43.55 12.03
CA HIS A 191 1.02 -43.83 13.47
C HIS A 191 2.47 -43.72 13.94
N GLY A 192 2.97 -42.49 14.07
CA GLY A 192 4.28 -42.16 14.61
C GLY A 192 5.18 -41.43 13.61
N ASN A 193 5.57 -40.19 13.97
CA ASN A 193 6.29 -39.16 13.20
C ASN A 193 5.38 -38.28 12.30
N GLY A 194 4.29 -37.76 12.86
CA GLY A 194 3.27 -36.98 12.16
C GLY A 194 2.02 -36.81 13.02
N GLY A 195 2.17 -36.45 14.29
CA GLY A 195 1.03 -36.02 15.10
C GLY A 195 0.52 -34.63 14.64
N PRO A 196 -0.67 -34.17 15.08
CA PRO A 196 -1.06 -32.76 14.91
C PRO A 196 0.01 -31.80 15.43
N ASP A 197 0.74 -32.22 16.47
CA ASP A 197 1.88 -31.50 17.03
C ASP A 197 3.11 -31.47 16.08
N ASP A 198 3.31 -32.48 15.22
CA ASP A 198 4.43 -32.49 14.25
C ASP A 198 4.12 -31.59 13.04
N ASP A 199 2.88 -31.56 12.55
CA ASP A 199 2.46 -30.61 11.51
C ASP A 199 2.50 -29.15 12.03
N GLU A 200 2.10 -28.92 13.29
CA GLU A 200 2.21 -27.61 13.94
C GLU A 200 3.68 -27.20 14.21
N ASP A 201 4.57 -28.16 14.47
CA ASP A 201 6.00 -27.91 14.65
C ASP A 201 6.68 -27.59 13.30
N GLU A 202 6.33 -28.26 12.20
CA GLU A 202 6.80 -27.94 10.84
C GLU A 202 6.29 -26.56 10.38
N ASP A 203 4.99 -26.27 10.54
CA ASP A 203 4.41 -24.94 10.23
C ASP A 203 5.09 -23.81 11.04
N ARG A 204 5.47 -24.10 12.29
CA ARG A 204 6.18 -23.14 13.17
C ARG A 204 7.63 -22.94 12.76
N GLU A 205 8.28 -23.95 12.19
CA GLU A 205 9.63 -23.82 11.64
C GLU A 205 9.61 -23.02 10.32
N ASP A 206 8.60 -23.20 9.48
CA ASP A 206 8.45 -22.48 8.21
C ASP A 206 8.11 -20.99 8.39
N LEU A 207 7.38 -20.64 9.46
CA LEU A 207 7.05 -19.26 9.84
C LEU A 207 8.09 -18.64 10.79
N GLN A 208 9.25 -19.27 10.97
CA GLN A 208 10.30 -18.73 11.81
C GLN A 208 10.99 -17.55 11.10
N ILE A 209 11.08 -16.42 11.79
CA ILE A 209 11.87 -15.26 11.34
C ILE A 209 13.21 -15.26 12.09
N LEU A 210 14.33 -15.34 11.37
CA LEU A 210 15.64 -15.29 11.97
C LEU A 210 16.05 -13.85 12.28
N ALA A 211 16.90 -13.67 13.28
CA ALA A 211 17.42 -12.34 13.64
C ALA A 211 18.29 -11.69 12.54
N THR A 212 18.78 -12.49 11.59
CA THR A 212 19.56 -12.04 10.43
C THR A 212 18.67 -11.61 9.26
N ASP A 213 17.39 -11.95 9.30
CA ASP A 213 16.48 -11.72 8.20
C ASP A 213 16.02 -10.28 8.18
N ASN A 214 15.76 -9.79 6.98
CA ASN A 214 15.31 -8.43 6.75
C ASN A 214 13.85 -8.52 6.35
N LEU A 215 12.96 -7.78 7.02
CA LEU A 215 11.58 -7.71 6.55
C LEU A 215 11.40 -6.52 5.62
N LEU A 216 10.60 -6.72 4.59
CA LEU A 216 10.21 -5.72 3.63
C LEU A 216 8.69 -5.74 3.49
N LEU A 217 8.06 -4.61 3.78
CA LEU A 217 6.61 -4.46 3.68
C LEU A 217 6.27 -3.92 2.30
N ALA A 218 5.31 -4.51 1.61
CA ALA A 218 4.81 -4.03 0.32
C ALA A 218 3.29 -3.87 0.36
N ALA A 219 2.83 -2.64 0.13
CA ALA A 219 1.42 -2.35 -0.01
C ALA A 219 0.98 -2.64 -1.45
N LYS A 220 0.29 -3.77 -1.65
CA LYS A 220 -0.13 -4.27 -2.95
C LYS A 220 -1.63 -4.09 -3.16
N VAL A 221 -2.00 -3.86 -4.41
CA VAL A 221 -3.38 -3.81 -4.86
C VAL A 221 -3.51 -4.76 -6.03
N GLU A 222 -4.36 -5.77 -5.90
CA GLU A 222 -4.62 -6.79 -6.91
C GLU A 222 -6.12 -6.92 -7.13
N ASP A 223 -6.56 -6.67 -8.38
CA ASP A 223 -7.94 -6.88 -8.82
C ASP A 223 -9.03 -6.31 -7.87
N GLU A 224 -8.77 -5.11 -7.35
CA GLU A 224 -9.61 -4.34 -6.40
C GLU A 224 -9.50 -4.75 -4.92
N MET A 225 -8.71 -5.77 -4.59
CA MET A 225 -8.32 -6.08 -3.22
C MET A 225 -7.02 -5.34 -2.87
N ALA A 226 -6.95 -4.86 -1.63
CA ALA A 226 -5.76 -4.22 -1.10
C ALA A 226 -5.24 -5.07 0.05
N HIS A 227 -3.94 -5.33 0.04
CA HIS A 227 -3.28 -6.11 1.08
C HIS A 227 -1.85 -5.62 1.30
N LEU A 228 -1.34 -5.83 2.51
CA LEU A 228 0.04 -5.60 2.86
C LEU A 228 0.76 -6.95 2.87
N GLU A 229 1.67 -7.17 1.93
CA GLU A 229 2.53 -8.36 1.93
C GLU A 229 3.75 -8.10 2.79
N VAL A 230 4.03 -8.99 3.74
CA VAL A 230 5.23 -8.98 4.58
C VAL A 230 6.23 -9.96 3.97
N TYR A 231 7.26 -9.42 3.32
CA TYR A 231 8.33 -10.20 2.73
C TYR A 231 9.45 -10.44 3.73
N VAL A 232 10.02 -11.64 3.67
CA VAL A 232 11.31 -11.97 4.29
C VAL A 232 12.37 -11.98 3.20
N TYR A 233 13.42 -11.18 3.38
CA TYR A 233 14.60 -11.16 2.53
C TYR A 233 15.79 -11.79 3.27
N GLU A 234 16.20 -12.96 2.80
CA GLU A 234 17.36 -13.69 3.27
C GLU A 234 18.60 -13.29 2.44
N ASP A 235 19.50 -12.54 3.07
CA ASP A 235 20.69 -12.00 2.43
C ASP A 235 21.73 -13.08 2.03
N SER A 236 21.79 -14.19 2.76
CA SER A 236 22.75 -15.27 2.50
C SER A 236 22.38 -16.13 1.30
N ALA A 237 21.08 -16.35 1.09
CA ALA A 237 20.56 -17.19 0.01
C ALA A 237 20.07 -16.37 -1.19
N ASP A 238 20.07 -15.03 -1.10
CA ASP A 238 19.45 -14.15 -2.08
C ASP A 238 18.00 -14.57 -2.36
N ASN A 239 17.26 -14.87 -1.29
CA ASN A 239 15.89 -15.35 -1.36
C ASN A 239 14.92 -14.27 -0.86
N LEU A 240 13.79 -14.13 -1.56
CA LEU A 240 12.72 -13.20 -1.22
C LEU A 240 11.40 -13.95 -1.35
N TYR A 241 10.64 -14.05 -0.26
CA TYR A 241 9.35 -14.71 -0.25
C TYR A 241 8.36 -13.97 0.65
N VAL A 242 7.07 -14.15 0.38
CA VAL A 242 6.00 -13.61 1.22
C VAL A 242 5.85 -14.53 2.42
N HIS A 243 6.01 -13.99 3.62
CA HIS A 243 5.81 -14.75 4.86
C HIS A 243 4.34 -14.76 5.26
N HIS A 244 3.65 -13.63 5.15
CA HIS A 244 2.22 -13.50 5.37
C HIS A 244 1.72 -12.20 4.74
N ASP A 245 0.41 -12.08 4.60
CA ASP A 245 -0.26 -10.88 4.14
C ASP A 245 -1.33 -10.41 5.13
N ILE A 246 -1.64 -9.12 5.08
CA ILE A 246 -2.67 -8.48 5.89
C ILE A 246 -3.67 -7.81 4.96
N MET A 247 -4.94 -8.20 5.07
CA MET A 247 -6.01 -7.63 4.26
C MET A 247 -6.35 -6.21 4.72
N LEU A 248 -6.34 -5.26 3.78
CA LEU A 248 -6.62 -3.86 4.04
C LEU A 248 -8.02 -3.48 3.53
N PRO A 249 -8.77 -2.64 4.28
CA PRO A 249 -10.13 -2.26 3.90
C PRO A 249 -10.17 -1.26 2.73
N ALA A 250 -9.06 -0.58 2.46
CA ALA A 250 -8.94 0.44 1.43
C ALA A 250 -7.53 0.44 0.82
N ILE A 251 -7.40 1.08 -0.34
CA ILE A 251 -6.12 1.08 -1.07
C ILE A 251 -5.07 1.89 -0.28
N PRO A 252 -3.92 1.27 0.06
CA PRO A 252 -2.82 1.92 0.77
C PRO A 252 -2.08 2.91 -0.14
N LEU A 253 -1.76 4.07 0.41
CA LEU A 253 -0.99 5.13 -0.25
C LEU A 253 0.40 5.30 0.38
N CYS A 254 0.49 5.11 1.70
CA CYS A 254 1.74 5.22 2.45
C CYS A 254 1.79 4.17 3.57
N VAL A 255 3.00 3.69 3.85
CA VAL A 255 3.29 2.68 4.87
C VAL A 255 4.52 3.17 5.63
N GLU A 256 4.46 3.15 6.95
CA GLU A 256 5.53 3.59 7.83
C GLU A 256 5.70 2.64 9.00
N TRP A 257 6.92 2.12 9.19
CA TRP A 257 7.24 1.21 10.29
C TRP A 257 7.38 1.94 11.64
N LEU A 258 6.88 1.28 12.69
CA LEU A 258 6.86 1.75 14.07
C LEU A 258 7.55 0.73 14.99
N ASP A 259 8.43 1.23 15.85
CA ASP A 259 9.18 0.39 16.79
C ASP A 259 8.53 0.29 18.18
N ILE A 260 7.32 0.85 18.37
CA ILE A 260 6.65 1.03 19.67
C ILE A 260 5.28 0.35 19.69
N PRO A 261 4.86 -0.24 20.82
CA PRO A 261 3.50 -0.74 20.96
C PRO A 261 2.48 0.41 20.96
N VAL A 262 1.44 0.28 20.15
CA VAL A 262 0.34 1.25 20.05
C VAL A 262 -0.88 0.71 20.80
N GLN A 263 -1.44 1.50 21.71
CA GLN A 263 -2.63 1.17 22.52
C GLN A 263 -2.64 -0.19 23.28
N LYS A 264 -1.51 -0.86 23.49
CA LYS A 264 -1.45 -2.07 24.34
C LYS A 264 -1.50 -1.72 25.83
N ALA A 265 -2.61 -2.04 26.49
CA ALA A 265 -2.76 -1.85 27.94
C ALA A 265 -1.79 -2.77 28.71
N GLY A 266 -1.10 -2.23 29.71
CA GLY A 266 -0.20 -3.00 30.58
C GLY A 266 1.22 -3.20 30.03
N VAL A 267 1.54 -2.68 28.85
CA VAL A 267 2.90 -2.67 28.31
C VAL A 267 3.63 -1.39 28.75
N ASP A 268 4.90 -1.52 29.13
CA ASP A 268 5.72 -0.37 29.51
C ASP A 268 5.86 0.60 28.31
N LYS A 269 5.90 1.91 28.60
CA LYS A 269 5.91 2.96 27.57
C LYS A 269 7.16 2.91 26.69
N ASP A 270 8.25 2.35 27.22
CA ASP A 270 9.55 2.26 26.56
C ASP A 270 9.76 0.91 25.85
N SER A 271 8.82 -0.03 25.94
CA SER A 271 8.90 -1.32 25.28
C SER A 271 9.08 -1.18 23.77
N THR A 272 9.78 -2.13 23.17
CA THR A 272 9.90 -2.29 21.72
C THR A 272 8.82 -3.21 21.21
N ALA A 273 8.31 -2.94 20.00
CA ALA A 273 7.39 -3.81 19.29
C ALA A 273 7.51 -3.58 17.79
N ASN A 274 6.96 -4.49 16.99
CA ASN A 274 7.01 -4.43 15.54
C ASN A 274 5.63 -4.07 14.97
N PHE A 275 5.39 -2.79 14.73
CA PHE A 275 4.10 -2.30 14.23
C PHE A 275 4.28 -1.57 12.91
N VAL A 276 3.18 -1.44 12.17
CA VAL A 276 3.13 -0.65 10.94
C VAL A 276 1.93 0.29 10.97
N ALA A 277 2.15 1.55 10.60
CA ALA A 277 1.08 2.50 10.32
C ALA A 277 0.84 2.59 8.82
N ILE A 278 -0.42 2.51 8.42
CA ILE A 278 -0.86 2.50 7.02
C ILE A 278 -1.82 3.67 6.82
N GLY A 279 -1.50 4.52 5.84
CA GLY A 279 -2.38 5.56 5.35
C GLY A 279 -3.02 5.11 4.05
N THR A 280 -4.34 5.14 4.00
CA THR A 280 -5.12 4.69 2.84
C THR A 280 -5.79 5.87 2.13
N MET A 281 -6.61 5.56 1.12
CA MET A 281 -7.52 6.52 0.50
C MET A 281 -8.59 7.05 1.47
N ASP A 282 -8.82 6.36 2.59
CA ASP A 282 -9.69 6.84 3.65
C ASP A 282 -8.93 7.81 4.59
N PRO A 283 -9.66 8.66 5.34
CA PRO A 283 -9.03 9.65 6.22
C PRO A 283 -8.40 9.08 7.49
N ASP A 284 -8.73 7.84 7.85
CA ASP A 284 -8.24 7.20 9.06
C ASP A 284 -6.88 6.53 8.80
N ILE A 285 -6.04 6.48 9.82
CA ILE A 285 -4.73 5.82 9.78
C ILE A 285 -4.83 4.56 10.60
N GLU A 286 -4.50 3.42 10.01
CA GLU A 286 -4.60 2.12 10.65
C GLU A 286 -3.24 1.68 11.14
N VAL A 287 -3.19 1.08 12.32
CA VAL A 287 -1.96 0.56 12.92
C VAL A 287 -2.13 -0.93 13.16
N TRP A 288 -1.22 -1.71 12.56
CA TRP A 288 -1.24 -3.17 12.55
C TRP A 288 0.01 -3.73 13.23
N ASP A 289 -0.15 -4.82 13.96
CA ASP A 289 0.93 -5.60 14.56
C ASP A 289 1.50 -6.57 13.51
N LEU A 290 2.79 -6.44 13.21
CA LEU A 290 3.48 -7.27 12.20
C LEU A 290 3.88 -8.64 12.77
N ASP A 291 3.87 -8.81 14.09
CA ASP A 291 4.19 -10.07 14.74
C ASP A 291 2.93 -10.95 14.93
N THR A 292 1.78 -10.52 14.40
CA THR A 292 0.50 -11.27 14.46
C THR A 292 0.05 -11.65 13.05
N ILE A 293 -0.01 -12.96 12.78
CA ILE A 293 -0.47 -13.51 11.49
C ILE A 293 -2.00 -13.59 11.49
N ASP A 294 -2.63 -13.41 10.32
CA ASP A 294 -4.08 -13.48 10.11
C ASP A 294 -4.90 -12.46 10.93
N SER A 295 -4.31 -11.30 11.23
CA SER A 295 -5.04 -10.23 11.92
C SER A 295 -6.18 -9.71 11.02
N LEU A 296 -7.42 -9.82 11.51
CA LEU A 296 -8.63 -9.36 10.80
C LEU A 296 -8.90 -7.87 11.00
N TYR A 297 -8.40 -7.29 12.09
CA TYR A 297 -8.67 -5.91 12.48
C TYR A 297 -7.38 -5.20 12.88
N PRO A 298 -7.27 -3.88 12.63
CA PRO A 298 -6.14 -3.10 13.09
C PRO A 298 -6.14 -3.01 14.62
N ASN A 299 -4.95 -3.00 15.22
CA ASN A 299 -4.78 -2.86 16.67
C ASN A 299 -5.19 -1.48 17.17
N ALA A 300 -4.99 -0.44 16.34
CA ALA A 300 -5.43 0.91 16.62
C ALA A 300 -5.81 1.63 15.34
N ILE A 301 -6.79 2.54 15.44
CA ILE A 301 -7.19 3.43 14.35
C ILE A 301 -7.02 4.86 14.83
N LEU A 302 -6.12 5.62 14.19
CA LEU A 302 -5.93 7.04 14.43
C LEU A 302 -6.85 7.83 13.50
N GLY A 303 -7.92 8.39 14.04
CA GLY A 303 -8.88 9.13 13.24
C GLY A 303 -10.29 9.12 13.79
N GLN A 304 -11.26 9.39 12.92
CA GLN A 304 -12.67 9.53 13.30
C GLN A 304 -13.25 8.21 13.79
N ALA A 305 -12.80 7.06 13.26
CA ALA A 305 -13.26 5.73 13.66
C ALA A 305 -12.64 5.21 14.97
N GLY A 306 -11.53 5.80 15.45
CA GLY A 306 -10.85 5.38 16.69
C GLY A 306 -11.54 5.84 17.98
N GLU A 307 -12.35 6.89 17.93
CA GLU A 307 -13.20 7.32 19.06
C GLU A 307 -14.61 6.76 18.89
N GLY A 308 -14.85 5.52 19.34
CA GLY A 308 -16.20 4.94 19.46
C GLY A 308 -17.00 5.02 18.16
N ALA A 309 -16.83 4.02 17.31
CA ALA A 309 -17.53 3.86 16.03
C ALA A 309 -19.07 3.70 16.13
N GLU A 310 -19.71 4.16 17.20
CA GLU A 310 -21.15 3.97 17.45
C GLU A 310 -22.06 5.11 16.94
N ASP A 311 -21.55 6.25 16.47
CA ASP A 311 -22.45 7.43 16.33
C ASP A 311 -22.42 8.21 15.01
N LYS A 312 -21.57 7.88 14.03
CA LYS A 312 -21.36 8.80 12.88
C LYS A 312 -21.20 8.21 11.48
N LYS A 313 -21.63 6.96 11.23
CA LYS A 313 -21.86 6.49 9.84
C LYS A 313 -23.03 7.19 9.15
N LYS A 314 -23.95 7.80 9.92
CA LYS A 314 -25.18 8.53 9.47
C LYS A 314 -25.01 9.76 8.55
N LYS A 315 -23.83 10.04 7.98
CA LYS A 315 -23.62 11.21 7.10
C LYS A 315 -22.97 10.91 5.74
N LYS A 316 -22.91 9.66 5.29
CA LYS A 316 -22.38 9.35 3.94
C LYS A 316 -23.38 9.58 2.79
N LYS A 317 -24.66 9.91 3.06
CA LYS A 317 -25.64 10.27 2.01
C LYS A 317 -26.38 11.60 2.27
N LYS A 318 -25.69 12.74 2.09
CA LYS A 318 -26.24 13.96 1.44
C LYS A 318 -25.18 15.07 1.34
N ALA A 319 -24.96 15.51 0.10
CA ALA A 319 -24.19 16.67 -0.36
C ALA A 319 -22.64 16.54 -0.38
N LYS A 320 -22.09 16.60 -1.62
CA LYS A 320 -20.71 17.01 -1.94
C LYS A 320 -20.45 18.44 -1.47
N LYS A 321 -20.36 18.66 -0.16
CA LYS A 321 -19.79 19.87 0.42
C LYS A 321 -18.35 19.53 0.77
N ALA A 322 -17.39 20.35 0.34
CA ALA A 322 -16.00 20.18 0.73
C ALA A 322 -15.93 20.03 2.26
N LYS A 323 -15.47 18.87 2.74
CA LYS A 323 -15.32 18.62 4.17
C LYS A 323 -14.27 19.62 4.67
N LYS A 324 -14.66 20.48 5.62
CA LYS A 324 -13.75 21.46 6.22
C LYS A 324 -12.71 20.69 7.03
N ALA A 325 -11.44 21.06 6.92
CA ALA A 325 -10.37 20.48 7.74
C ALA A 325 -10.74 20.54 9.23
N ASN A 326 -10.53 19.43 9.93
CA ASN A 326 -10.72 19.31 11.37
C ASN A 326 -9.34 19.37 12.05
N ASP A 327 -9.29 19.69 13.34
CA ASP A 327 -8.07 19.64 14.14
C ASP A 327 -7.80 18.23 14.69
N GLU A 328 -8.83 17.44 14.96
CA GLU A 328 -8.71 16.13 15.63
C GLU A 328 -8.42 14.96 14.69
N TYR A 329 -8.90 15.00 13.44
CA TYR A 329 -8.75 13.90 12.49
C TYR A 329 -8.72 14.41 11.05
N HIS A 330 -8.16 13.63 10.12
CA HIS A 330 -8.12 13.98 8.70
C HIS A 330 -9.49 13.86 8.05
N VAL A 331 -9.76 14.60 6.99
CA VAL A 331 -11.08 14.56 6.31
C VAL A 331 -11.02 14.01 4.88
N ASP A 332 -9.81 13.74 4.40
CA ASP A 332 -9.48 13.23 3.08
C ASP A 332 -8.27 12.27 3.19
N ALA A 333 -7.93 11.59 2.09
CA ALA A 333 -6.89 10.55 2.03
C ALA A 333 -5.56 10.94 2.67
N VAL A 334 -4.90 9.98 3.33
CA VAL A 334 -3.58 10.18 3.96
C VAL A 334 -2.49 9.79 2.95
N LEU A 335 -1.69 10.78 2.54
CA LEU A 335 -0.72 10.64 1.46
C LEU A 335 0.69 10.28 1.94
N ALA A 336 1.05 10.67 3.15
CA ALA A 336 2.34 10.32 3.74
C ALA A 336 2.27 10.20 5.27
N LEU A 337 3.10 9.31 5.79
CA LEU A 337 3.34 9.07 7.20
C LEU A 337 4.84 9.19 7.46
N ALA A 338 5.20 9.66 8.65
CA ALA A 338 6.59 9.70 9.09
C ALA A 338 6.66 9.52 10.61
N ALA A 339 7.31 8.45 11.05
CA ALA A 339 7.50 8.17 12.46
C ALA A 339 8.80 8.79 12.97
N ASN A 340 8.75 9.32 14.19
CA ASN A 340 9.91 9.98 14.77
C ASN A 340 10.82 8.97 15.47
N ARG A 341 12.02 8.74 14.93
CA ARG A 341 12.98 7.75 15.47
C ARG A 341 13.57 8.11 16.84
N LYS A 342 13.45 9.37 17.29
CA LYS A 342 13.95 9.81 18.61
C LYS A 342 12.84 9.92 19.65
N HIS A 343 11.70 10.47 19.25
CA HIS A 343 10.49 10.49 20.05
C HIS A 343 9.51 9.46 19.51
N ARG A 344 9.77 8.18 19.83
CA ARG A 344 9.10 7.00 19.27
C ARG A 344 7.57 7.03 19.37
N ASN A 345 7.01 7.79 20.31
CA ASN A 345 5.56 7.95 20.48
C ASN A 345 4.91 8.91 19.47
N LEU A 346 5.68 9.65 18.68
CA LEU A 346 5.16 10.66 17.76
C LEU A 346 5.13 10.15 16.32
N LEU A 347 3.94 10.19 15.72
CA LEU A 347 3.71 9.93 14.30
C LEU A 347 3.20 11.21 13.63
N ALA A 348 3.83 11.63 12.53
CA ALA A 348 3.31 12.71 11.70
C ALA A 348 2.58 12.12 10.48
N SER A 349 1.47 12.75 10.11
CA SER A 349 0.70 12.38 8.91
C SER A 349 0.41 13.61 8.05
N ALA A 350 0.37 13.39 6.74
CA ALA A 350 0.05 14.39 5.73
C ALA A 350 -1.11 13.88 4.88
N SER A 351 -2.04 14.79 4.55
CA SER A 351 -3.28 14.42 3.85
C SER A 351 -3.56 15.33 2.66
N ALA A 352 -4.41 14.82 1.77
CA ALA A 352 -5.06 15.58 0.72
C ALA A 352 -5.95 16.73 1.26
N ASP A 353 -6.27 16.72 2.55
CA ASP A 353 -6.98 17.81 3.24
C ASP A 353 -6.13 19.07 3.49
N LYS A 354 -4.86 19.05 3.05
CA LYS A 354 -3.88 20.15 3.10
C LYS A 354 -3.31 20.41 4.49
N THR A 355 -3.57 19.52 5.44
CA THR A 355 -3.06 19.61 6.81
C THR A 355 -1.99 18.57 7.08
N VAL A 356 -1.11 18.91 8.01
CA VAL A 356 -0.19 17.97 8.65
C VAL A 356 -0.66 17.78 10.08
N LYS A 357 -0.75 16.54 10.54
CA LYS A 357 -1.15 16.21 11.90
C LYS A 357 -0.05 15.47 12.63
N LEU A 358 0.01 15.72 13.94
CA LEU A 358 0.90 15.03 14.85
C LEU A 358 0.06 14.19 15.80
N TRP A 359 0.33 12.90 15.84
CA TRP A 359 -0.36 11.90 16.63
C TRP A 359 0.53 11.40 17.76
N ASP A 360 -0.09 11.13 18.90
CA ASP A 360 0.55 10.45 20.02
C ASP A 360 0.10 8.99 20.06
N LEU A 361 1.02 8.07 19.79
CA LEU A 361 0.75 6.64 19.63
C LEU A 361 0.36 5.95 20.95
N HIS A 362 0.74 6.48 22.10
CA HIS A 362 0.30 5.95 23.39
C HIS A 362 -1.19 6.20 23.64
N THR A 363 -1.69 7.34 23.18
CA THR A 363 -3.10 7.73 23.38
C THR A 363 -3.96 7.49 22.15
N ALA A 364 -3.35 7.25 20.99
CA ALA A 364 -3.96 7.24 19.66
C ALA A 364 -4.75 8.52 19.32
N LYS A 365 -4.37 9.65 19.93
CA LYS A 365 -5.06 10.93 19.73
C LYS A 365 -4.21 11.89 18.94
N CYS A 366 -4.87 12.75 18.17
CA CYS A 366 -4.21 13.87 17.51
C CYS A 366 -3.76 14.89 18.57
N ALA A 367 -2.46 15.11 18.66
CA ALA A 367 -1.86 16.09 19.55
C ALA A 367 -1.95 17.51 18.97
N LYS A 368 -1.75 17.65 17.65
CA LYS A 368 -1.76 18.96 16.98
C LYS A 368 -2.05 18.86 15.49
N SER A 369 -2.70 19.90 14.96
CA SER A 369 -2.98 20.10 13.53
C SER A 369 -2.24 21.33 13.03
N TYR A 370 -1.61 21.24 11.86
CA TYR A 370 -0.83 22.29 11.24
C TYR A 370 -1.32 22.55 9.81
N SER A 371 -1.53 23.83 9.48
CA SER A 371 -1.97 24.28 8.16
C SER A 371 -0.91 25.16 7.52
N TYR A 372 0.21 24.56 7.11
CA TYR A 372 1.28 25.29 6.44
C TYR A 372 1.00 25.48 4.95
N HIS A 373 0.38 24.49 4.31
CA HIS A 373 0.25 24.41 2.86
C HIS A 373 -1.13 24.86 2.36
N THR A 374 -1.17 25.26 1.09
CA THR A 374 -2.39 25.69 0.40
C THR A 374 -2.98 24.63 -0.51
N ASP A 375 -2.24 23.54 -0.74
CA ASP A 375 -2.66 22.35 -1.47
C ASP A 375 -2.27 21.06 -0.73
N LYS A 376 -2.57 19.91 -1.32
CA LYS A 376 -2.32 18.57 -0.76
C LYS A 376 -0.88 18.43 -0.29
N VAL A 377 -0.68 17.82 0.88
CA VAL A 377 0.66 17.52 1.41
C VAL A 377 0.97 16.07 1.09
N CYS A 378 2.04 15.83 0.34
CA CYS A 378 2.34 14.53 -0.26
C CYS A 378 3.52 13.81 0.41
N SER A 379 4.37 14.51 1.15
CA SER A 379 5.58 13.91 1.73
C SER A 379 5.96 14.57 3.05
N LEU A 380 6.51 13.77 3.95
CA LEU A 380 6.96 14.17 5.29
C LEU A 380 8.31 13.53 5.62
N ALA A 381 9.18 14.26 6.31
CA ALA A 381 10.41 13.71 6.83
C ALA A 381 10.84 14.37 8.14
N TRP A 382 11.07 13.56 9.17
CA TRP A 382 11.65 14.03 10.43
C TRP A 382 13.14 14.30 10.26
N HIS A 383 13.61 15.37 10.90
CA HIS A 383 15.01 15.72 10.89
C HIS A 383 15.84 14.71 11.69
N SER A 384 16.97 14.27 11.13
CA SER A 384 17.82 13.20 11.68
C SER A 384 18.40 13.52 13.07
N VAL A 385 18.84 14.77 13.28
CA VAL A 385 19.42 15.22 14.56
C VAL A 385 18.41 15.92 15.48
N GLU A 386 17.70 16.94 14.99
CA GLU A 386 16.71 17.70 15.76
C GLU A 386 15.33 17.03 15.71
N SER A 387 14.97 16.28 16.76
CA SER A 387 13.74 15.48 16.80
C SER A 387 12.42 16.27 16.73
N THR A 388 12.46 17.59 16.71
CA THR A 388 11.27 18.45 16.72
C THR A 388 10.98 19.07 15.36
N VAL A 389 11.96 19.06 14.46
CA VAL A 389 11.85 19.66 13.14
C VAL A 389 11.30 18.63 12.17
N LEU A 390 10.19 18.99 11.53
CA LEU A 390 9.56 18.20 10.47
C LEU A 390 9.63 18.98 9.16
N LEU A 391 10.00 18.28 8.10
CA LEU A 391 9.93 18.74 6.72
C LEU A 391 8.60 18.27 6.12
N SER A 392 7.89 19.16 5.45
CA SER A 392 6.66 18.85 4.72
C SER A 392 6.70 19.39 3.30
N GLY A 393 6.30 18.56 2.34
CA GLY A 393 6.28 18.87 0.91
C GLY A 393 4.86 18.81 0.36
N SER A 394 4.52 19.74 -0.54
CA SER A 394 3.16 19.89 -1.04
C SER A 394 3.11 20.17 -2.53
N TYR A 395 1.95 19.86 -3.12
CA TYR A 395 1.59 20.23 -4.48
C TYR A 395 1.40 21.74 -4.67
N ASP A 396 1.46 22.54 -3.59
CA ASP A 396 1.57 24.00 -3.70
C ASP A 396 2.97 24.49 -4.12
N ARG A 397 3.86 23.55 -4.49
CA ARG A 397 5.23 23.79 -4.94
C ARG A 397 6.11 24.42 -3.87
N THR A 398 5.73 24.21 -2.61
CA THR A 398 6.53 24.64 -1.47
C THR A 398 6.89 23.48 -0.56
N VAL A 399 8.05 23.61 0.06
CA VAL A 399 8.53 22.77 1.14
C VAL A 399 8.66 23.63 2.38
N VAL A 400 8.23 23.11 3.54
CA VAL A 400 8.26 23.82 4.81
C VAL A 400 9.01 22.98 5.83
N ALA A 401 9.96 23.59 6.54
CA ALA A 401 10.62 22.98 7.69
C ALA A 401 10.14 23.71 8.93
N ALA A 402 9.43 23.01 9.81
CA ALA A 402 8.79 23.61 10.97
C ALA A 402 9.17 22.88 12.26
N ASP A 403 9.39 23.66 13.33
CA ASP A 403 9.52 23.11 14.67
C ASP A 403 8.13 22.83 15.24
N MET A 404 7.81 21.56 15.45
CA MET A 404 6.51 21.09 15.91
C MET A 404 6.17 21.59 17.33
N ARG A 405 7.17 21.97 18.14
CA ARG A 405 6.92 22.53 19.49
C ARG A 405 6.42 23.98 19.45
N ALA A 406 6.64 24.69 18.34
CA ALA A 406 6.33 26.11 18.19
C ALA A 406 5.44 26.35 16.96
N PRO A 407 4.16 25.94 16.98
CA PRO A 407 3.23 26.04 15.83
C PRO A 407 3.05 27.48 15.31
N GLU A 408 3.12 28.47 16.20
CA GLU A 408 2.94 29.89 15.88
C GLU A 408 4.21 30.55 15.29
N ALA A 409 5.36 29.85 15.31
CA ALA A 409 6.59 30.38 14.76
C ALA A 409 6.50 30.44 13.23
N LYS A 410 7.08 31.48 12.64
CA LYS A 410 7.17 31.59 11.18
C LYS A 410 8.12 30.52 10.66
N ALA A 411 7.56 29.43 10.13
CA ALA A 411 8.33 28.35 9.52
C ALA A 411 8.98 28.83 8.20
N PRO A 412 10.28 28.56 7.98
CA PRO A 412 10.91 28.78 6.68
C PRO A 412 10.27 27.94 5.58
N ARG A 413 10.18 28.51 4.37
CA ARG A 413 9.53 27.89 3.22
C ARG A 413 10.41 28.02 1.99
N TRP A 414 10.63 26.91 1.28
CA TRP A 414 11.36 26.83 0.02
C TRP A 414 10.36 26.62 -1.11
N GLY A 415 10.60 27.22 -2.26
CA GLY A 415 9.79 27.10 -3.48
C GLY A 415 10.53 26.33 -4.56
N VAL A 416 9.79 25.52 -5.31
CA VAL A 416 10.26 24.75 -6.46
C VAL A 416 9.41 25.04 -7.70
N GLU A 417 9.90 24.70 -8.90
CA GLU A 417 9.26 25.02 -10.18
C GLU A 417 7.98 24.24 -10.47
N SER A 418 7.85 23.03 -9.92
CA SER A 418 6.72 22.11 -10.14
C SER A 418 6.31 21.43 -8.84
N ASP A 419 5.29 20.58 -8.93
CA ASP A 419 4.70 19.94 -7.78
C ASP A 419 5.73 18.98 -7.13
N VAL A 420 5.78 19.00 -5.80
CA VAL A 420 6.72 18.18 -5.01
C VAL A 420 6.17 16.77 -4.95
N GLU A 421 7.03 15.77 -5.15
CA GLU A 421 6.64 14.36 -5.02
C GLU A 421 7.14 13.78 -3.69
N ASN A 422 8.44 13.84 -3.43
CA ASN A 422 9.05 13.35 -2.19
C ASN A 422 10.05 14.35 -1.60
N ILE A 423 10.27 14.23 -0.30
CA ILE A 423 11.30 14.97 0.43
C ILE A 423 12.04 14.03 1.37
N ARG A 424 13.35 14.25 1.54
CA ARG A 424 14.17 13.51 2.51
C ARG A 424 15.26 14.43 3.08
N TRP A 425 15.52 14.31 4.38
CA TRP A 425 16.73 14.88 4.98
C TRP A 425 17.95 14.08 4.55
N ASP A 426 19.10 14.72 4.50
CA ASP A 426 20.35 13.98 4.37
C ASP A 426 20.63 13.22 5.68
N PRO A 427 20.79 11.89 5.66
CA PRO A 427 21.09 11.11 6.85
C PRO A 427 22.51 11.40 7.39
N HIS A 428 23.42 11.91 6.56
CA HIS A 428 24.83 12.14 6.90
C HIS A 428 25.15 13.58 7.29
N ASP A 429 24.37 14.55 6.81
CA ASP A 429 24.50 15.96 7.20
C ASP A 429 23.14 16.61 7.53
N PRO A 430 22.86 16.92 8.80
CA PRO A 430 21.56 17.48 9.21
C PRO A 430 21.21 18.82 8.55
N ASN A 431 22.18 19.54 8.00
CA ASN A 431 21.93 20.86 7.44
C ASN A 431 21.25 20.80 6.06
N TYR A 432 21.20 19.63 5.42
CA TYR A 432 20.76 19.52 4.04
C TYR A 432 19.54 18.62 3.88
N PHE A 433 18.76 18.90 2.84
CA PHE A 433 17.62 18.09 2.44
C PHE A 433 17.45 18.10 0.92
N TYR A 434 16.72 17.09 0.45
CA TYR A 434 16.46 16.81 -0.95
C TYR A 434 14.97 16.90 -1.21
N VAL A 435 14.62 17.39 -2.40
CA VAL A 435 13.24 17.55 -2.86
C VAL A 435 13.15 17.01 -4.28
N SER A 436 12.28 16.03 -4.51
CA SER A 436 11.99 15.56 -5.87
C SER A 436 10.73 16.21 -6.41
N THR A 437 10.70 16.41 -7.73
CA THR A 437 9.58 17.08 -8.41
C THR A 437 9.00 16.26 -9.54
N GLU A 438 7.76 16.57 -9.91
CA GLU A 438 7.05 15.94 -11.03
C GLU A 438 7.77 16.09 -12.38
N ASN A 439 8.63 17.10 -12.54
CA ASN A 439 9.37 17.34 -13.78
C ASN A 439 10.67 16.52 -13.90
N GLY A 440 10.91 15.56 -13.00
CA GLY A 440 12.11 14.73 -13.06
C GLY A 440 13.35 15.36 -12.41
N ILE A 441 13.17 16.43 -11.63
CA ILE A 441 14.26 17.20 -11.02
C ILE A 441 14.40 16.88 -9.53
N ILE A 442 15.64 16.79 -9.07
CA ILE A 442 16.00 16.74 -7.65
C ILE A 442 16.70 18.04 -7.27
N HIS A 443 16.17 18.71 -6.26
CA HIS A 443 16.76 19.89 -5.65
C HIS A 443 17.46 19.53 -4.36
N PHE A 444 18.64 20.11 -4.14
CA PHE A 444 19.37 19.99 -2.89
C PHE A 444 19.46 21.36 -2.21
N HIS A 445 18.99 21.44 -0.97
CA HIS A 445 18.86 22.70 -0.23
C HIS A 445 19.59 22.64 1.10
N ASP A 446 20.07 23.80 1.53
CA ASP A 446 20.60 24.02 2.88
C ASP A 446 19.51 24.67 3.74
N VAL A 447 19.14 24.02 4.84
CA VAL A 447 18.10 24.51 5.77
C VAL A 447 18.48 25.84 6.41
N ARG A 448 19.77 26.12 6.58
CA ARG A 448 20.27 27.36 7.20
C ARG A 448 20.14 28.56 6.27
N ASN A 449 20.07 28.31 4.96
CA ASN A 449 19.88 29.34 3.95
C ASN A 449 18.40 29.45 3.58
N ALA A 450 17.55 29.65 4.59
CA ALA A 450 16.12 29.82 4.41
C ALA A 450 15.84 31.11 3.61
N PRO A 451 15.07 31.03 2.50
CA PRO A 451 14.78 32.19 1.69
C PRO A 451 13.73 33.08 2.35
N ALA A 452 13.74 34.37 2.00
CA ALA A 452 12.75 35.33 2.53
C ALA A 452 11.34 35.09 1.94
N THR A 453 11.28 34.67 0.67
CA THR A 453 10.07 34.24 -0.04
C THR A 453 10.37 32.97 -0.84
N PRO A 454 9.35 32.12 -1.12
CA PRO A 454 9.55 30.90 -1.90
C PRO A 454 10.15 31.14 -3.29
N GLU A 455 9.88 32.27 -3.95
CA GLU A 455 10.47 32.55 -5.28
C GLU A 455 11.97 32.90 -5.23
N ALA A 456 12.46 33.34 -4.07
CA ALA A 456 13.88 33.65 -3.86
C ALA A 456 14.71 32.41 -3.47
N THR A 457 14.13 31.22 -3.59
CA THR A 457 14.79 29.96 -3.24
C THR A 457 16.01 29.73 -4.12
N LYS A 458 17.14 29.46 -3.49
CA LYS A 458 18.38 29.09 -4.18
C LYS A 458 18.79 27.69 -3.73
N ALA A 459 18.66 26.72 -4.62
CA ALA A 459 19.23 25.39 -4.43
C ALA A 459 20.76 25.47 -4.42
N VAL A 460 21.39 24.59 -3.65
CA VAL A 460 22.84 24.38 -3.66
C VAL A 460 23.25 23.80 -5.02
N TRP A 461 22.50 22.79 -5.48
CA TRP A 461 22.52 22.28 -6.83
C TRP A 461 21.16 21.72 -7.21
N THR A 462 20.94 21.55 -8.51
CA THR A 462 19.78 20.88 -9.09
C THR A 462 20.25 19.78 -10.03
N LEU A 463 19.49 18.69 -10.09
CA LEU A 463 19.79 17.52 -10.91
C LEU A 463 18.56 17.16 -11.75
N GLN A 464 18.69 17.19 -13.08
CA GLN A 464 17.72 16.54 -13.96
C GLN A 464 17.99 15.03 -13.94
N ALA A 465 17.27 14.30 -13.09
CA ALA A 465 17.48 12.88 -12.92
C ALA A 465 16.76 12.07 -14.02
N HIS A 466 15.53 12.46 -14.38
CA HIS A 466 14.67 11.75 -15.33
C HIS A 466 13.95 12.72 -16.27
N ASP A 467 13.43 12.21 -17.39
CA ASP A 467 12.60 13.00 -18.33
C ASP A 467 11.12 13.01 -17.90
N GLU A 468 10.70 12.04 -17.08
CA GLU A 468 9.39 11.99 -16.43
C GLU A 468 9.51 12.18 -14.90
N SER A 469 8.38 12.15 -14.19
CA SER A 469 8.30 12.37 -12.73
C SER A 469 9.18 11.41 -11.94
N VAL A 470 9.90 11.95 -10.95
CA VAL A 470 10.60 11.16 -9.93
C VAL A 470 9.60 10.82 -8.83
N SER A 471 8.88 9.73 -9.06
CA SER A 471 7.85 9.17 -8.17
C SER A 471 8.40 8.70 -6.83
N SER A 472 9.66 8.27 -6.76
CA SER A 472 10.32 7.89 -5.51
C SER A 472 11.83 8.13 -5.61
N PHE A 473 12.45 8.47 -4.49
CA PHE A 473 13.89 8.45 -4.35
C PHE A 473 14.26 8.18 -2.91
N ASP A 474 15.46 7.68 -2.70
CA ASP A 474 15.99 7.45 -1.37
C ASP A 474 17.51 7.69 -1.31
N ILE A 475 17.98 7.96 -0.10
CA ILE A 475 19.38 8.23 0.20
C ILE A 475 19.85 7.15 1.15
N ASN A 476 20.98 6.55 0.83
CA ASN A 476 21.52 5.47 1.63
C ASN A 476 21.82 5.96 3.05
N PRO A 477 21.22 5.35 4.10
CA PRO A 477 21.44 5.79 5.47
C PRO A 477 22.84 5.46 6.00
N VAL A 478 23.55 4.53 5.36
CA VAL A 478 24.86 4.01 5.81
C VAL A 478 26.01 4.59 4.97
N VAL A 479 25.84 4.67 3.65
CA VAL A 479 26.89 5.08 2.70
C VAL A 479 26.71 6.54 2.28
N PRO A 480 27.62 7.45 2.67
CA PRO A 480 27.49 8.86 2.31
C PRO A 480 27.53 9.12 0.81
N GLY A 481 26.58 9.93 0.35
CA GLY A 481 26.47 10.37 -1.03
C GLY A 481 25.94 9.31 -2.00
N PHE A 482 25.39 8.20 -1.52
CA PHE A 482 24.76 7.20 -2.38
C PHE A 482 23.25 7.43 -2.43
N MET A 483 22.71 7.73 -3.62
CA MET A 483 21.30 8.07 -3.81
C MET A 483 20.71 7.24 -4.95
N ALA A 484 19.47 6.77 -4.77
CA ALA A 484 18.70 6.04 -5.78
C ALA A 484 17.47 6.85 -6.16
N THR A 485 17.12 6.86 -7.45
CA THR A 485 15.95 7.55 -7.99
C THR A 485 15.15 6.61 -8.86
N GLY A 486 13.85 6.51 -8.61
CA GLY A 486 12.88 5.76 -9.41
C GLY A 486 11.91 6.71 -10.10
N SER A 487 11.61 6.44 -11.36
CA SER A 487 10.72 7.28 -12.16
C SER A 487 9.63 6.49 -12.87
N THR A 488 8.59 7.21 -13.28
CA THR A 488 7.54 6.69 -14.17
C THR A 488 8.07 6.35 -15.57
N ASP A 489 9.29 6.80 -15.92
CA ASP A 489 10.01 6.39 -17.12
C ASP A 489 10.47 4.91 -17.11
N LYS A 490 10.18 4.19 -16.02
CA LYS A 490 10.49 2.77 -15.76
C LYS A 490 11.96 2.49 -15.47
N THR A 491 12.76 3.53 -15.25
CA THR A 491 14.17 3.39 -14.92
C THR A 491 14.43 3.72 -13.45
N VAL A 492 15.38 2.98 -12.88
CA VAL A 492 16.03 3.29 -11.62
C VAL A 492 17.45 3.75 -11.93
N LYS A 493 17.84 4.90 -11.38
CA LYS A 493 19.19 5.44 -11.51
C LYS A 493 19.85 5.53 -10.16
N LEU A 494 21.14 5.21 -10.11
CA LEU A 494 21.95 5.43 -8.92
C LEU A 494 22.96 6.54 -9.16
N TRP A 495 23.16 7.33 -8.12
CA TRP A 495 23.93 8.56 -8.17
C TRP A 495 24.99 8.58 -7.07
N ASN A 496 26.15 9.12 -7.40
CA ASN A 496 27.19 9.49 -6.45
C ASN A 496 27.17 11.00 -6.27
N ILE A 497 26.76 11.43 -5.08
CA ILE A 497 26.71 12.82 -4.64
C ILE A 497 28.07 13.16 -4.03
N GLN A 498 28.79 14.07 -4.68
CA GLN A 498 30.07 14.58 -4.24
C GLN A 498 30.00 16.09 -4.03
N ALA A 499 31.03 16.67 -3.41
CA ALA A 499 31.13 18.13 -3.28
C ALA A 499 31.16 18.86 -4.65
N SER A 500 31.62 18.19 -5.72
CA SER A 500 31.57 18.70 -7.09
C SER A 500 30.17 18.67 -7.71
N GLY A 501 29.22 17.99 -7.09
CA GLY A 501 27.87 17.77 -7.58
C GLY A 501 27.53 16.29 -7.79
N PRO A 502 26.28 16.01 -8.22
CA PRO A 502 25.81 14.66 -8.51
C PRO A 502 26.41 14.10 -9.81
N SER A 503 26.80 12.83 -9.79
CA SER A 503 27.20 12.07 -10.98
C SER A 503 26.42 10.76 -11.08
N MET A 504 25.91 10.45 -12.27
CA MET A 504 25.20 9.19 -12.51
C MET A 504 26.20 8.04 -12.57
N VAL A 505 25.92 6.97 -11.83
CA VAL A 505 26.71 5.74 -11.84
C VAL A 505 26.08 4.70 -12.76
N ILE A 506 24.77 4.50 -12.63
CA ILE A 506 24.02 3.50 -13.40
C ILE A 506 22.61 3.99 -13.69
N SER A 507 22.06 3.49 -14.80
CA SER A 507 20.66 3.62 -15.19
C SER A 507 20.20 2.27 -15.69
N ARG A 508 19.16 1.70 -15.07
CA ARG A 508 18.66 0.36 -15.38
C ARG A 508 17.14 0.33 -15.34
N ASN A 509 16.53 -0.49 -16.20
CA ASN A 509 15.14 -0.89 -16.07
C ASN A 509 15.11 -2.26 -15.39
N LEU A 510 14.39 -2.37 -14.29
CA LEU A 510 14.26 -3.60 -13.48
C LEU A 510 12.97 -4.37 -13.81
N ASP A 511 12.28 -4.01 -14.89
CA ASP A 511 11.06 -4.68 -15.35
C ASP A 511 9.91 -4.70 -14.34
N VAL A 512 9.90 -3.77 -13.38
CA VAL A 512 8.79 -3.51 -12.44
C VAL A 512 7.69 -2.59 -13.00
N GLY A 513 7.84 -2.14 -14.26
CA GLY A 513 6.95 -1.16 -14.87
C GLY A 513 7.27 0.26 -14.43
N LYS A 514 6.26 1.11 -14.21
CA LYS A 514 6.48 2.44 -13.64
C LYS A 514 6.91 2.26 -12.19
N VAL A 515 8.04 2.83 -11.80
CA VAL A 515 8.58 2.67 -10.45
C VAL A 515 7.78 3.55 -9.50
N PHE A 516 7.27 3.01 -8.38
CA PHE A 516 6.52 3.77 -7.37
C PHE A 516 7.24 3.83 -6.03
N SER A 517 8.08 2.85 -5.73
CA SER A 517 8.86 2.81 -4.50
C SER A 517 10.30 2.40 -4.78
N THR A 518 11.24 3.12 -4.18
CA THR A 518 12.67 2.82 -4.16
C THR A 518 13.20 3.14 -2.77
N GLN A 519 13.67 2.14 -2.02
CA GLN A 519 14.21 2.35 -0.66
C GLN A 519 15.42 1.47 -0.39
N PHE A 520 16.48 2.07 0.16
CA PHE A 520 17.65 1.34 0.63
C PHE A 520 17.33 0.62 1.93
N ALA A 521 17.94 -0.56 2.11
CA ALA A 521 17.87 -1.23 3.39
C ALA A 521 18.52 -0.37 4.50
N PRO A 522 17.93 -0.32 5.71
CA PRO A 522 18.36 0.57 6.78
C PRO A 522 19.64 0.07 7.49
N ASP A 523 19.91 -1.23 7.42
CA ASP A 523 20.97 -1.88 8.20
C ASP A 523 22.33 -1.86 7.48
N PRO A 524 23.46 -1.68 8.22
CA PRO A 524 24.80 -1.64 7.64
C PRO A 524 25.20 -2.89 6.86
N GLU A 525 24.75 -4.07 7.27
CA GLU A 525 25.07 -5.35 6.65
C GLU A 525 24.51 -5.46 5.22
N VAL A 526 23.35 -4.85 4.98
CA VAL A 526 22.62 -4.86 3.70
C VAL A 526 22.58 -3.49 3.06
N ALA A 527 23.53 -2.61 3.40
CA ALA A 527 23.54 -1.22 2.92
C ALA A 527 23.47 -1.07 1.38
N PHE A 528 23.90 -2.07 0.60
CA PHE A 528 23.82 -2.04 -0.86
C PHE A 528 22.55 -2.66 -1.45
N ARG A 529 21.63 -3.16 -0.61
CA ARG A 529 20.33 -3.69 -1.04
C ARG A 529 19.34 -2.55 -1.25
N LEU A 530 18.73 -2.54 -2.44
CA LEU A 530 17.71 -1.57 -2.82
C LEU A 530 16.41 -2.31 -3.14
N ALA A 531 15.35 -2.06 -2.37
CA ALA A 531 14.01 -2.50 -2.71
C ALA A 531 13.42 -1.59 -3.79
N VAL A 532 12.85 -2.18 -4.83
CA VAL A 532 12.20 -1.49 -5.94
C VAL A 532 10.88 -2.16 -6.25
N ALA A 533 9.82 -1.37 -6.29
CA ALA A 533 8.48 -1.84 -6.64
C ALA A 533 7.75 -0.84 -7.54
N GLY A 534 6.74 -1.33 -8.26
CA GLY A 534 6.06 -0.51 -9.26
C GLY A 534 4.73 -1.08 -9.77
N SER A 535 4.36 -0.59 -10.96
CA SER A 535 3.05 -0.81 -11.57
C SER A 535 2.77 -2.23 -12.06
N ARG A 536 3.76 -3.13 -12.03
CA ARG A 536 3.56 -4.55 -12.37
C ARG A 536 3.19 -5.40 -11.16
N GLY A 537 3.28 -4.86 -9.95
CA GLY A 537 2.91 -5.58 -8.73
C GLY A 537 3.99 -6.53 -8.20
N THR A 538 5.19 -6.51 -8.79
CA THR A 538 6.32 -7.34 -8.36
C THR A 538 7.30 -6.54 -7.50
N MET A 539 7.73 -7.13 -6.39
CA MET A 539 8.79 -6.60 -5.53
C MET A 539 10.14 -7.14 -5.97
N HIS A 540 11.13 -6.25 -6.13
CA HIS A 540 12.50 -6.64 -6.45
C HIS A 540 13.47 -6.07 -5.42
N VAL A 541 14.41 -6.89 -4.94
CA VAL A 541 15.55 -6.46 -4.13
C VAL A 541 16.80 -6.56 -5.00
N TRP A 542 17.40 -5.41 -5.29
CA TRP A 542 18.59 -5.30 -6.10
C TRP A 542 19.84 -5.19 -5.23
N ASP A 543 20.79 -6.10 -5.43
CA ASP A 543 22.15 -5.92 -4.93
C ASP A 543 22.94 -4.97 -5.84
N THR A 544 23.07 -3.72 -5.40
CA THR A 544 23.82 -2.70 -6.13
C THR A 544 25.34 -2.91 -6.08
N SER A 545 25.87 -3.71 -5.13
CA SER A 545 27.31 -3.95 -4.94
C SER A 545 27.92 -4.85 -6.01
N THR A 546 27.10 -5.67 -6.68
CA THR A 546 27.55 -6.51 -7.80
C THR A 546 28.08 -5.65 -8.97
N ASN A 547 27.54 -4.44 -9.13
CA ASN A 547 27.93 -3.55 -10.21
C ASN A 547 29.33 -2.93 -9.98
N ALA A 548 30.22 -3.10 -10.96
CA ALA A 548 31.58 -2.57 -10.90
C ALA A 548 31.64 -1.04 -10.73
N GLY A 549 30.70 -0.29 -11.33
CA GLY A 549 30.63 1.16 -11.20
C GLY A 549 30.29 1.62 -9.78
N VAL A 550 29.36 0.92 -9.12
CA VAL A 550 29.00 1.17 -7.72
C VAL A 550 30.18 0.85 -6.80
N ARG A 551 30.84 -0.30 -6.99
CA ARG A 551 32.05 -0.63 -6.21
C ARG A 551 33.15 0.40 -6.39
N HIS A 552 33.44 0.81 -7.62
CA HIS A 552 34.45 1.83 -7.86
C HIS A 552 34.10 3.18 -7.19
N ALA A 553 32.82 3.53 -7.12
CA ALA A 553 32.36 4.79 -6.53
C ALA A 553 32.29 4.78 -4.99
N PHE A 554 32.02 3.63 -4.37
CA PHE A 554 31.63 3.55 -2.95
C PHE A 554 32.38 2.49 -2.12
N ALA A 555 33.18 1.58 -2.71
CA ALA A 555 33.82 0.48 -1.96
C ALA A 555 34.77 0.95 -0.85
N GLU A 556 35.40 2.11 -1.00
CA GLU A 556 36.27 2.68 0.04
C GLU A 556 35.49 3.28 1.23
N ARG A 557 34.18 3.47 1.08
CA ARG A 557 33.31 4.15 2.07
C ARG A 557 32.60 3.16 3.01
N VAL A 558 32.83 1.86 2.86
CA VAL A 558 32.25 0.79 3.69
C VAL A 558 33.38 -0.11 4.24
N PRO A 559 33.28 -0.63 5.47
CA PRO A 559 34.20 -1.66 5.94
C PRO A 559 34.12 -2.91 5.04
N GLN A 560 35.23 -3.31 4.42
CA GLN A 560 35.27 -4.43 3.47
C GLN A 560 34.81 -5.76 4.10
N LYS A 561 33.86 -6.46 3.48
CA LYS A 561 33.70 -7.93 3.54
C LYS A 561 34.51 -8.56 2.39
N PRO A 562 35.02 -9.80 2.51
CA PRO A 562 36.06 -10.32 1.63
C PRO A 562 35.53 -10.65 0.23
N GLU A 563 36.47 -10.56 -0.74
CA GLU A 563 36.25 -10.62 -2.17
C GLU A 563 35.71 -11.96 -2.68
N GLY A 564 34.62 -11.90 -3.44
CA GLY A 564 34.20 -12.88 -4.43
C GLY A 564 33.61 -12.12 -5.62
N VAL A 565 33.89 -12.54 -6.86
CA VAL A 565 33.18 -12.00 -8.03
C VAL A 565 31.82 -12.68 -8.06
N GLU A 566 30.81 -12.01 -7.54
CA GLU A 566 29.44 -12.45 -7.62
C GLU A 566 28.75 -11.75 -8.79
N GLU A 567 28.06 -12.53 -9.63
CA GLU A 567 27.29 -12.03 -10.79
C GLU A 567 26.20 -11.04 -10.35
N ASP A 568 25.68 -10.23 -11.29
CA ASP A 568 24.64 -9.21 -11.01
C ASP A 568 23.37 -9.86 -10.44
N ARG A 569 23.06 -9.57 -9.17
CA ARG A 569 22.00 -10.24 -8.39
C ARG A 569 20.80 -9.33 -8.17
N LEU A 570 19.68 -9.76 -8.74
CA LEU A 570 18.38 -9.12 -8.61
C LEU A 570 17.40 -10.23 -8.20
N VAL A 571 16.85 -10.12 -7.00
CA VAL A 571 15.90 -11.09 -6.46
C VAL A 571 14.51 -10.50 -6.58
N GLY A 572 13.56 -11.22 -7.17
CA GLY A 572 12.16 -10.83 -7.22
C GLY A 572 11.26 -12.06 -7.14
N VAL A 573 10.02 -11.89 -6.67
CA VAL A 573 9.06 -12.99 -6.65
C VAL A 573 8.53 -13.24 -8.06
N LEU A 574 8.66 -14.48 -8.51
CA LEU A 574 8.15 -14.92 -9.81
C LEU A 574 6.66 -15.23 -9.68
N ASP A 575 5.82 -14.62 -10.52
CA ASP A 575 4.43 -15.06 -10.70
C ASP A 575 4.44 -16.38 -11.51
N ASP A 576 3.74 -17.40 -11.03
CA ASP A 576 3.74 -18.80 -11.50
C ASP A 576 3.09 -19.03 -12.89
N ASP A 577 3.07 -18.01 -13.76
CA ASP A 577 2.39 -18.02 -15.07
C ASP A 577 3.36 -18.06 -16.28
N SER A 578 4.63 -18.44 -16.09
CA SER A 578 5.51 -18.76 -17.23
C SER A 578 5.59 -20.27 -17.45
N SER A 579 4.83 -20.75 -18.43
CA SER A 579 4.89 -22.12 -18.94
C SER A 579 6.32 -22.53 -19.27
N SER A 580 6.81 -23.54 -18.55
CA SER A 580 7.97 -24.38 -18.85
C SER A 580 8.06 -24.70 -20.35
N SER A 581 9.15 -24.29 -21.00
CA SER A 581 9.63 -24.97 -22.20
C SER A 581 10.78 -25.86 -21.78
N GLU A 582 10.48 -27.16 -21.72
CA GLU A 582 11.42 -28.26 -21.56
C GLU A 582 12.48 -28.19 -22.66
N ASP A 583 13.75 -27.96 -22.28
CA ASP A 583 14.90 -28.11 -23.16
C ASP A 583 15.46 -29.53 -22.91
N GLU A 584 15.11 -30.46 -23.80
CA GLU A 584 15.67 -31.81 -23.80
C GLU A 584 17.15 -31.75 -24.16
N GLY A 585 18.00 -32.12 -23.20
CA GLY A 585 19.42 -32.33 -23.43
C GLY A 585 19.68 -33.54 -24.33
N GLU A 586 20.33 -33.32 -25.46
CA GLU A 586 21.05 -34.37 -26.17
C GLU A 586 22.52 -34.42 -25.69
N GLU A 587 22.84 -35.50 -24.98
CA GLU A 587 24.21 -35.93 -24.72
C GLU A 587 24.88 -36.43 -26.01
N GLY A 588 26.08 -35.94 -26.28
CA GLY A 588 26.98 -36.47 -27.31
C GLY A 588 28.43 -36.48 -26.82
N GLU A 589 28.87 -37.60 -26.28
CA GLU A 589 30.24 -37.87 -25.83
C GLU A 589 31.28 -37.90 -26.98
N LYS A 590 32.44 -37.29 -26.70
CA LYS A 590 33.84 -37.65 -27.00
C LYS A 590 34.27 -38.20 -28.37
N ASP A 591 35.27 -37.52 -28.92
CA ASP A 591 36.64 -37.99 -29.32
C ASP A 591 37.14 -36.99 -30.38
N GLY A 592 38.31 -36.35 -30.34
CA GLY A 592 39.65 -36.89 -30.17
C GLY A 592 40.51 -36.46 -31.38
N ALA A 593 41.58 -35.69 -31.11
CA ALA A 593 42.81 -35.52 -31.90
C ALA A 593 42.90 -34.60 -33.16
N ASP A 594 44.01 -33.86 -33.12
CA ASP A 594 44.96 -33.47 -34.19
C ASP A 594 44.76 -32.21 -35.05
N SER A 595 45.67 -31.25 -34.78
CA SER A 595 46.50 -30.44 -35.68
C SER A 595 46.05 -30.16 -37.11
N MET A 596 46.07 -28.89 -37.50
CA MET A 596 47.06 -28.36 -38.46
C MET A 596 46.91 -26.85 -38.63
N ASP A 597 48.06 -26.18 -38.68
CA ASP A 597 48.28 -24.85 -39.22
C ASP A 597 47.66 -24.71 -40.63
N GLU A 598 47.17 -23.52 -40.99
CA GLU A 598 47.61 -22.83 -42.20
C GLU A 598 47.08 -21.39 -42.24
N ASP A 599 47.99 -20.52 -42.68
CA ASP A 599 47.86 -19.11 -42.96
C ASP A 599 46.87 -18.79 -44.09
N GLU A 600 46.65 -17.48 -44.28
CA GLU A 600 46.32 -16.75 -45.52
C GLU A 600 45.07 -15.85 -45.47
N ASP A 601 45.41 -14.55 -45.49
CA ASP A 601 44.76 -13.35 -46.06
C ASP A 601 43.92 -12.41 -45.18
#